data_AF-A0A7S2UZK8-F1
#
_entry.id   AF-A0A7S2UZK8-F1
#
_cell.length_a   1.000
_cell.length_b   1.000
_cell.length_c   1.000
_cell.angle_alpha   90.00
_cell.angle_beta   90.00
_cell.angle_gamma   90.00
#
_symmetry.space_group_name_H-M   'P 1'
#
loop_
_entity.id
_entity.type
_entity.pdbx_description
1 polymer ?
#
loop_
_entity_poly.entity_id
_entity_poly.type
_entity_poly.pdbx_seq_one_letter_code
_entity_poly.pdbx_strand_id
1 'polypeptide(L)'
;AGGAEKRRVFTALFSCFCHNPVATFSLCLLAQAYHLAASLVNKFSQVEITVGFLMQIDKLVQLLESPIFMHLRLQLLEVDSQEYPALIKALYGLLMILPQSAAFRTLAERLSTACALQQTLSACPSADNTQKREFQKAQKESGELLQTFDTVQLMHARARKEVLASKSLTPHNNDI
;
A
#
# COMPACT_ATOMS: atom_id res chain seq x y z
N ALA A 1 -4.26 -10.90 -26.00
CA ALA A 1 -4.25 -9.44 -26.25
C ALA A 1 -4.48 -8.61 -24.98
N GLY A 2 -5.51 -8.87 -24.17
CA GLY A 2 -5.89 -7.99 -23.03
C GLY A 2 -4.90 -7.89 -21.86
N GLY A 3 -3.98 -8.83 -21.65
CA GLY A 3 -3.04 -8.77 -20.52
C GLY A 3 -1.98 -7.66 -20.64
N ALA A 4 -1.53 -7.35 -21.86
CA ALA A 4 -0.57 -6.27 -22.09
C ALA A 4 -1.20 -4.89 -21.96
N GLU A 5 -2.45 -4.75 -22.38
CA GLU A 5 -3.22 -3.51 -22.25
C GLU A 5 -3.53 -3.20 -20.79
N LYS A 6 -4.05 -4.18 -20.02
CA LYS A 6 -4.25 -4.05 -18.57
C LYS A 6 -2.98 -3.60 -17.86
N ARG A 7 -1.83 -4.16 -18.25
CA ARG A 7 -0.52 -3.78 -17.68
C ARG A 7 -0.14 -2.35 -18.00
N ARG A 8 -0.31 -1.90 -19.25
CA ARG A 8 -0.04 -0.52 -19.66
C ARG A 8 -0.93 0.47 -18.92
N VAL A 9 -2.22 0.16 -18.80
CA VAL A 9 -3.18 0.99 -18.06
C VAL A 9 -2.79 1.07 -16.58
N PHE A 10 -2.45 -0.07 -15.95
CA PHE A 10 -1.98 -0.10 -14.58
C PHE A 10 -0.72 0.75 -14.38
N THR A 11 0.31 0.59 -15.22
CA THR A 11 1.55 1.38 -15.14
C THR A 11 1.28 2.87 -15.30
N ALA A 12 0.44 3.28 -16.25
CA ALA A 12 0.08 4.68 -16.45
C ALA A 12 -0.66 5.26 -15.24
N LEU A 13 -1.65 4.52 -14.72
CA LEU A 13 -2.37 4.92 -13.50
C LEU A 13 -1.44 4.99 -12.30
N PHE A 14 -0.53 4.03 -12.14
CA PHE A 14 0.42 3.98 -11.06
C PHE A 14 1.29 5.24 -11.03
N SER A 15 1.86 5.65 -12.18
CA SER A 15 2.64 6.89 -12.28
C SER A 15 1.84 8.14 -11.88
N CYS A 16 0.58 8.25 -12.31
CA CYS A 16 -0.29 9.36 -11.92
C CYS A 16 -0.64 9.34 -10.42
N PHE A 17 -0.83 8.14 -9.86
CA PHE A 17 -1.23 7.98 -8.47
C PHE A 17 -0.05 8.19 -7.52
N CYS A 18 1.21 8.05 -7.98
CA CYS A 18 2.43 8.25 -7.19
C CYS A 18 2.50 9.61 -6.48
N HIS A 19 1.72 10.61 -6.90
CA HIS A 19 1.61 11.89 -6.19
C HIS A 19 0.89 11.77 -4.84
N ASN A 20 0.11 10.71 -4.62
CA ASN A 20 -0.51 10.38 -3.34
C ASN A 20 -0.15 8.93 -2.93
N PRO A 21 0.60 8.76 -1.84
CA PRO A 21 1.05 7.43 -1.39
C PRO A 21 -0.08 6.49 -1.00
N VAL A 22 -1.11 6.99 -0.30
CA VAL A 22 -2.26 6.17 0.11
C VAL A 22 -3.05 5.73 -1.12
N ALA A 23 -3.30 6.63 -2.08
CA ALA A 23 -4.01 6.30 -3.31
C ALA A 23 -3.25 5.27 -4.17
N THR A 24 -1.93 5.41 -4.28
CA THR A 24 -1.06 4.44 -4.98
C THR A 24 -1.19 3.05 -4.35
N PHE A 25 -1.17 2.99 -3.02
CA PHE A 25 -1.34 1.75 -2.29
C PHE A 25 -2.75 1.15 -2.46
N SER A 26 -3.80 1.98 -2.41
CA SER A 26 -5.18 1.54 -2.71
C SER A 26 -5.31 0.95 -4.13
N LEU A 27 -4.67 1.57 -5.12
CA LEU A 27 -4.63 1.07 -6.50
C LEU A 27 -3.96 -0.31 -6.57
N CYS A 28 -2.83 -0.51 -5.89
CA CYS A 28 -2.17 -1.81 -5.82
C CYS A 28 -3.07 -2.89 -5.21
N LEU A 29 -3.78 -2.56 -4.12
CA LEU A 29 -4.72 -3.50 -3.50
C LEU A 29 -5.88 -3.85 -4.44
N LEU A 30 -6.45 -2.86 -5.14
CA LEU A 30 -7.57 -3.05 -6.06
C LEU A 30 -7.16 -3.87 -7.30
N ALA A 31 -5.94 -3.66 -7.79
CA ALA A 31 -5.38 -4.39 -8.92
C ALA A 31 -4.81 -5.76 -8.54
N GLN A 32 -4.92 -6.17 -7.26
CA GLN A 32 -4.35 -7.41 -6.72
C GLN A 32 -2.83 -7.50 -6.90
N ALA A 33 -2.13 -6.36 -6.95
CA ALA A 33 -0.69 -6.28 -7.03
C ALA A 33 -0.07 -6.33 -5.62
N TYR A 34 -0.30 -7.43 -4.88
CA TYR A 34 0.00 -7.49 -3.45
C TYR A 34 1.50 -7.45 -3.13
N HIS A 35 2.34 -8.05 -3.96
CA HIS A 35 3.80 -7.92 -3.82
C HIS A 35 4.28 -6.47 -3.91
N LEU A 36 3.69 -5.68 -4.82
CA LEU A 36 4.00 -4.26 -4.96
C LEU A 36 3.43 -3.48 -3.76
N ALA A 37 2.20 -3.77 -3.32
CA ALA A 37 1.62 -3.17 -2.13
C ALA A 37 2.49 -3.44 -0.87
N ALA A 38 2.91 -4.68 -0.65
CA ALA A 38 3.75 -5.09 0.46
C ALA A 38 5.13 -4.42 0.45
N SER A 39 5.65 -4.10 -0.74
CA SER A 39 6.90 -3.33 -0.88
C SER A 39 6.66 -1.85 -0.60
N LEU A 40 5.57 -1.30 -1.14
CA LEU A 40 5.17 0.09 -1.02
C LEU A 40 4.85 0.50 0.43
N VAL A 41 4.20 -0.36 1.21
CA VAL A 41 3.89 -0.05 2.61
C VAL A 41 5.15 0.15 3.45
N ASN A 42 6.25 -0.55 3.16
CA ASN A 42 7.53 -0.32 3.86
C ASN A 42 8.09 1.09 3.55
N LYS A 43 7.80 1.62 2.36
CA LYS A 43 8.21 2.97 1.94
C LYS A 43 7.41 4.06 2.64
N PHE A 44 6.25 3.77 3.23
CA PHE A 44 5.47 4.76 3.97
C PHE A 44 6.23 5.32 5.17
N SER A 45 7.18 4.57 5.74
CA SER A 45 8.09 5.07 6.78
C SER A 45 8.98 6.23 6.34
N GLN A 46 9.23 6.35 5.04
CA GLN A 46 10.03 7.42 4.42
C GLN A 46 9.16 8.60 3.99
N VAL A 47 7.84 8.41 3.97
CA VAL A 47 6.85 9.45 3.71
C VAL A 47 6.58 10.18 5.03
N GLU A 48 6.42 11.49 4.94
CA GLU A 48 6.03 12.32 6.07
C GLU A 48 4.63 11.97 6.56
N ILE A 49 4.53 11.46 7.79
CA ILE A 49 3.27 11.08 8.42
C ILE A 49 2.57 12.34 8.97
N THR A 50 1.67 12.90 8.16
CA THR A 50 0.81 14.03 8.55
C THR A 50 -0.56 13.55 9.01
N VAL A 51 -1.31 14.41 9.71
CA VAL A 51 -2.72 14.10 10.08
C VAL A 51 -3.56 13.80 8.83
N GLY A 52 -3.37 14.58 7.75
CA GLY A 52 -4.07 14.37 6.48
C GLY A 52 -3.74 13.01 5.85
N PHE A 53 -2.50 12.54 5.98
CA PHE A 53 -2.10 11.21 5.54
C PHE A 53 -2.80 10.11 6.36
N LEU A 54 -2.84 10.23 7.68
CA LEU A 54 -3.54 9.28 8.56
C LEU A 54 -5.05 9.24 8.27
N MET A 55 -5.69 10.38 8.04
CA MET A 55 -7.09 10.45 7.65
C MET A 55 -7.36 9.75 6.31
N GLN A 56 -6.42 9.79 5.37
CA GLN A 56 -6.55 9.03 4.11
C GLN A 56 -6.43 7.53 4.34
N ILE A 57 -5.55 7.08 5.24
CA ILE A 57 -5.48 5.66 5.61
C ILE A 57 -6.78 5.21 6.29
N ASP A 58 -7.33 6.00 7.22
CA ASP A 58 -8.63 5.70 7.86
C ASP A 58 -9.73 5.51 6.81
N LYS A 59 -9.80 6.42 5.81
CA LYS A 59 -10.75 6.31 4.69
C LYS A 59 -10.49 5.06 3.83
N LEU A 60 -9.22 4.72 3.59
CA LEU A 60 -8.88 3.49 2.88
C LEU A 60 -9.36 2.26 3.63
N VAL A 61 -9.16 2.18 4.95
CA VAL A 61 -9.66 1.05 5.75
C VAL A 61 -11.18 0.94 5.67
N GLN A 62 -11.91 2.05 5.74
CA GLN A 62 -13.36 2.05 5.52
C GLN A 62 -13.72 1.55 4.11
N LEU A 63 -12.92 1.91 3.10
CA LEU A 63 -13.10 1.44 1.73
C LEU A 63 -12.84 -0.07 1.61
N LEU A 64 -11.91 -0.65 2.37
CA LEU A 64 -11.67 -2.10 2.41
C LEU A 64 -12.90 -2.88 2.88
N GLU A 65 -13.74 -2.29 3.74
CA GLU A 65 -15.01 -2.89 4.17
C GLU A 65 -16.13 -2.75 3.14
N SER A 66 -15.96 -1.89 2.13
CA SER A 66 -16.95 -1.69 1.08
C SER A 66 -16.96 -2.83 0.05
N PRO A 67 -18.04 -3.00 -0.74
CA PRO A 67 -18.15 -4.08 -1.73
C PRO A 67 -17.05 -4.08 -2.80
N ILE A 68 -16.44 -2.92 -3.11
CA ILE A 68 -15.39 -2.84 -4.13
C ILE A 68 -14.16 -3.70 -3.78
N PHE A 69 -13.90 -3.88 -2.48
CA PHE A 69 -12.81 -4.71 -1.93
C PHE A 69 -13.30 -6.06 -1.37
N MET A 70 -14.51 -6.50 -1.74
CA MET A 70 -14.98 -7.83 -1.36
C MET A 70 -14.01 -8.93 -1.79
N HIS A 71 -13.45 -8.83 -3.01
CA HIS A 71 -12.47 -9.78 -3.53
C HIS A 71 -11.25 -9.93 -2.60
N LEU A 72 -10.68 -8.81 -2.12
CA LEU A 72 -9.52 -8.80 -1.23
C LEU A 72 -9.83 -9.52 0.09
N ARG A 73 -11.03 -9.30 0.66
CA ARG A 73 -11.44 -9.98 1.89
C ARG A 73 -11.65 -11.48 1.70
N LEU A 74 -12.16 -11.91 0.54
CA LEU A 74 -12.26 -13.34 0.21
C LEU A 74 -10.88 -13.97 0.02
N GLN A 75 -9.93 -13.25 -0.57
CA GLN A 75 -8.55 -13.70 -0.73
C GLN A 75 -7.79 -13.86 0.60
N LEU A 76 -8.27 -13.26 1.70
CA LEU A 76 -7.76 -13.55 3.05
C LEU A 76 -8.08 -14.97 3.54
N LEU A 77 -8.99 -15.68 2.86
CA LEU A 77 -9.31 -17.08 3.15
C LEU A 77 -8.40 -18.04 2.37
N GLU A 78 -7.72 -17.58 1.32
CA GLU A 78 -6.90 -18.40 0.42
C GLU A 78 -5.48 -18.57 0.97
N VAL A 79 -5.33 -19.23 2.12
CA VAL A 79 -4.07 -19.34 2.85
C VAL A 79 -2.95 -20.04 2.05
N ASP A 80 -3.33 -20.96 1.16
CA ASP A 80 -2.40 -21.69 0.28
C ASP A 80 -1.95 -20.90 -0.96
N SER A 81 -2.52 -19.71 -1.19
CA SER A 81 -2.18 -18.87 -2.33
C SER A 81 -0.80 -18.24 -2.18
N GLN A 82 -0.04 -18.17 -3.28
CA GLN A 82 1.29 -17.54 -3.29
C GLN A 82 1.24 -16.03 -2.99
N GLU A 83 0.10 -15.39 -3.25
CA GLU A 83 -0.12 -13.97 -3.01
C GLU A 83 -0.47 -13.67 -1.54
N TYR A 84 -0.93 -14.68 -0.79
CA TYR A 84 -1.42 -14.52 0.59
C TYR A 84 -0.37 -13.88 1.52
N PRO A 85 0.91 -14.30 1.55
CA PRO A 85 1.92 -13.67 2.39
C PRO A 85 2.13 -12.19 2.07
N ALA A 86 2.06 -11.81 0.79
CA ALA A 86 2.21 -10.42 0.36
C ALA A 86 0.99 -9.59 0.77
N LEU A 87 -0.23 -10.12 0.59
CA LEU A 87 -1.46 -9.48 1.02
C LEU A 87 -1.47 -9.22 2.52
N ILE A 88 -1.19 -10.25 3.33
CA ILE A 88 -1.14 -10.16 4.79
C ILE A 88 -0.08 -9.14 5.23
N LYS A 89 1.12 -9.18 4.65
CA LYS A 89 2.18 -8.20 4.95
C LYS A 89 1.74 -6.77 4.62
N ALA A 90 1.07 -6.56 3.48
CA ALA A 90 0.58 -5.24 3.09
C ALA A 90 -0.45 -4.70 4.09
N LEU A 91 -1.42 -5.53 4.51
CA LEU A 91 -2.48 -5.11 5.44
C LEU A 91 -1.98 -4.92 6.87
N TYR A 92 -1.11 -5.80 7.39
CA TYR A 92 -0.49 -5.58 8.69
C TYR A 92 0.46 -4.37 8.67
N GLY A 93 1.17 -4.14 7.57
CA GLY A 93 1.96 -2.91 7.39
C GLY A 93 1.08 -1.67 7.51
N LEU A 94 -0.09 -1.66 6.87
CA LEU A 94 -1.06 -0.57 6.99
C LEU A 94 -1.57 -0.41 8.43
N LEU A 95 -1.89 -1.53 9.08
CA LEU A 95 -2.33 -1.56 10.48
C LEU A 95 -1.29 -0.95 11.43
N MET A 96 0.00 -1.23 11.21
CA MET A 96 1.10 -0.72 12.06
C MET A 96 1.37 0.78 11.87
N ILE A 97 0.84 1.41 10.81
CA ILE A 97 0.96 2.86 10.57
C ILE A 97 -0.15 3.64 11.25
N LEU A 98 -1.31 2.99 11.48
CA LEU A 98 -2.46 3.63 12.08
C LEU A 98 -2.23 3.89 13.59
N PRO A 99 -2.64 5.05 14.11
CA PRO A 99 -2.87 5.19 15.55
C PRO A 99 -4.01 4.25 15.98
N GLN A 100 -4.21 4.04 17.29
CA GLN A 100 -5.30 3.21 17.85
C GLN A 100 -6.70 3.84 17.63
N SER A 101 -7.09 4.02 16.37
CA SER A 101 -8.34 4.61 15.89
C SER A 101 -9.45 3.55 15.73
N ALA A 102 -10.64 3.99 15.33
CA ALA A 102 -11.70 3.07 14.92
C ALA A 102 -11.28 2.23 13.70
N ALA A 103 -10.59 2.83 12.73
CA ALA A 103 -10.07 2.12 11.56
C ALA A 103 -9.06 1.03 11.95
N PHE A 104 -8.15 1.33 12.89
CA PHE A 104 -7.24 0.31 13.43
C PHE A 104 -8.01 -0.89 13.98
N ARG A 105 -9.04 -0.67 14.81
CA ARG A 105 -9.86 -1.75 15.37
C ARG A 105 -10.56 -2.57 14.29
N THR A 106 -11.20 -1.91 13.33
CA THR A 106 -11.87 -2.58 12.21
C THR A 106 -10.91 -3.48 11.42
N LEU A 107 -9.73 -2.96 11.05
CA LEU A 107 -8.75 -3.75 10.30
C LEU A 107 -8.16 -4.88 11.16
N ALA A 108 -7.86 -4.62 12.43
CA ALA A 108 -7.33 -5.62 13.36
C ALA A 108 -8.30 -6.79 13.57
N GLU A 109 -9.59 -6.51 13.76
CA GLU A 109 -10.63 -7.54 13.93
C GLU A 109 -10.77 -8.43 12.69
N ARG A 110 -10.69 -7.84 11.50
CA ARG A 110 -10.70 -8.59 10.23
C ARG A 110 -9.50 -9.50 10.08
N LEU A 111 -8.31 -8.97 10.32
CA LEU A 111 -7.07 -9.74 10.24
C LEU A 111 -7.02 -10.83 11.32
N SER A 112 -7.53 -10.57 12.52
CA SER A 112 -7.64 -11.56 13.59
C SER A 112 -8.52 -12.75 13.19
N THR A 113 -9.66 -12.47 12.55
CA THR A 113 -10.56 -13.52 12.05
C THR A 113 -9.90 -14.37 10.96
N ALA A 114 -9.17 -13.74 10.03
CA ALA A 114 -8.41 -14.44 9.00
C ALA A 114 -7.25 -15.28 9.58
N CYS A 115 -6.55 -14.77 10.60
CA CYS A 115 -5.44 -15.47 11.25
C CYS A 115 -5.93 -16.70 12.05
N ALA A 116 -7.09 -16.61 12.70
CA ALA A 116 -7.71 -17.76 13.38
C ALA A 116 -8.02 -18.91 12.40
N LEU A 117 -8.44 -18.59 11.17
CA LEU A 117 -8.61 -19.58 10.10
C LEU A 117 -7.28 -20.22 9.70
N GLN A 118 -6.22 -19.42 9.51
CA GLN A 118 -4.89 -19.95 9.21
C GLN A 118 -4.43 -20.95 10.29
N GLN A 119 -4.59 -20.61 11.57
CA GLN A 119 -4.20 -21.50 12.68
C GLN A 119 -4.99 -22.82 12.67
N THR A 120 -6.26 -22.77 12.26
CA THR A 120 -7.12 -23.95 12.12
C THR A 120 -6.71 -24.82 10.92
N LEU A 121 -6.27 -24.20 9.82
CA LEU A 121 -5.93 -24.88 8.55
C LEU A 121 -4.47 -25.37 8.49
N SER A 122 -3.55 -24.78 9.27
CA SER A 122 -2.11 -25.10 9.26
C SER A 122 -1.74 -26.51 9.77
N ALA A 123 -2.72 -27.38 10.01
CA ALA A 123 -2.53 -28.80 10.28
C ALA A 123 -2.19 -29.64 9.02
N CYS A 124 -2.16 -29.04 7.83
CA CYS A 124 -1.73 -29.71 6.59
C CYS A 124 -0.41 -29.15 6.05
N PRO A 125 0.61 -29.99 5.78
CA PRO A 125 1.83 -29.55 5.13
C PRO A 125 1.63 -29.56 3.60
N SER A 126 2.07 -28.49 2.93
CA SER A 126 2.16 -28.47 1.47
C SER A 126 3.49 -27.86 1.02
N ALA A 127 4.12 -28.58 0.09
CA ALA A 127 5.46 -28.34 -0.41
C ALA A 127 5.49 -27.74 -1.83
N ASP A 128 6.62 -27.08 -2.10
CA ASP A 128 7.35 -26.89 -3.37
C ASP A 128 6.87 -25.95 -4.49
N ASN A 129 7.51 -24.77 -4.52
CA ASN A 129 8.58 -24.39 -5.45
C ASN A 129 8.48 -24.82 -6.93
N THR A 130 7.68 -24.10 -7.74
CA THR A 130 7.88 -24.01 -9.20
C THR A 130 7.36 -22.68 -9.70
N GLN A 131 8.12 -21.57 -9.61
CA GLN A 131 7.82 -20.32 -10.36
C GLN A 131 8.92 -19.22 -10.30
N LYS A 132 10.20 -19.60 -10.27
CA LYS A 132 11.32 -18.62 -10.16
C LYS A 132 11.44 -17.61 -11.31
N ARG A 133 10.96 -17.91 -12.53
CA ARG A 133 11.18 -17.05 -13.72
C ARG A 133 10.14 -15.95 -13.90
N GLU A 134 8.86 -16.24 -13.68
CA GLU A 134 7.80 -15.23 -13.74
C GLU A 134 7.91 -14.24 -12.57
N PHE A 135 8.29 -14.76 -11.40
CA PHE A 135 8.59 -13.96 -10.22
C PHE A 135 9.71 -12.92 -10.48
N GLN A 136 10.80 -13.31 -11.15
CA GLN A 136 11.91 -12.40 -11.46
C GLN A 136 11.51 -11.25 -12.40
N LYS A 137 10.66 -11.51 -13.40
CA LYS A 137 10.18 -10.46 -14.32
C LYS A 137 9.24 -9.49 -13.61
N ALA A 138 8.29 -10.01 -12.83
CA ALA A 138 7.39 -9.20 -12.02
C ALA A 138 8.16 -8.38 -10.98
N GLN A 139 9.23 -8.93 -10.41
CA GLN A 139 10.09 -8.25 -9.45
C GLN A 139 10.90 -7.11 -10.08
N LYS A 140 11.41 -7.30 -11.32
CA LYS A 140 12.09 -6.21 -12.05
C LYS A 140 11.14 -5.05 -12.38
N GLU A 141 9.96 -5.35 -12.92
CA GLU A 141 8.93 -4.34 -13.24
C GLU A 141 8.42 -3.62 -11.98
N SER A 142 8.20 -4.36 -10.89
CA SER A 142 7.87 -3.79 -9.58
C SER A 142 8.97 -2.84 -9.09
N GLY A 143 10.24 -3.18 -9.35
CA GLY A 143 11.39 -2.31 -9.06
C GLY A 143 11.33 -0.97 -9.79
N GLU A 144 11.00 -0.95 -11.08
CA GLU A 144 10.87 0.28 -11.87
C GLU A 144 9.71 1.17 -11.38
N LEU A 145 8.57 0.56 -11.02
CA LEU A 145 7.43 1.26 -10.43
C LEU A 145 7.79 1.85 -9.07
N LEU A 146 8.48 1.10 -8.21
CA LEU A 146 8.93 1.59 -6.90
C LEU A 146 9.94 2.75 -7.03
N GLN A 147 10.84 2.71 -8.01
CA GLN A 147 11.75 3.84 -8.29
C GLN A 147 10.99 5.09 -8.73
N THR A 148 9.95 4.92 -9.55
CA THR A 148 9.07 6.02 -9.96
C THR A 148 8.39 6.64 -8.74
N PHE A 149 7.85 5.80 -7.86
CA PHE A 149 7.25 6.23 -6.60
C PHE A 149 8.24 7.01 -5.73
N ASP A 150 9.43 6.45 -5.48
CA ASP A 150 10.47 7.08 -4.67
C ASP A 150 10.86 8.47 -5.23
N THR A 151 11.01 8.57 -6.56
CA THR A 151 11.35 9.82 -7.24
C THR A 151 10.27 10.89 -7.02
N VAL A 152 9.00 10.54 -7.24
CA VAL A 152 7.88 11.46 -7.06
C VAL A 152 7.73 11.89 -5.60
N GLN A 153 7.87 10.96 -4.65
CA GLN A 153 7.80 11.28 -3.22
C GLN A 153 8.96 12.19 -2.78
N LEU A 154 10.17 11.98 -3.31
CA LEU A 154 11.31 12.85 -3.06
C LEU A 154 11.09 14.27 -3.61
N MET A 155 10.53 14.40 -4.82
CA MET A 155 10.17 15.71 -5.40
C MET A 155 9.18 16.45 -4.50
N HIS A 156 8.14 15.78 -4.03
CA HIS A 156 7.17 16.35 -3.10
C HIS A 156 7.79 16.75 -1.76
N ALA A 157 8.68 15.92 -1.22
CA ALA A 157 9.39 16.23 0.02
C ALA A 157 10.29 17.47 -0.13
N ARG A 158 10.98 17.63 -1.27
CA ARG A 158 11.79 18.81 -1.58
C ARG A 158 10.94 20.06 -1.73
N ALA A 159 9.89 20.01 -2.54
CA ALA A 159 8.98 21.14 -2.76
C ALA A 159 8.35 21.64 -1.44
N ARG A 160 7.96 20.72 -0.54
CA ARG A 160 7.46 21.12 0.80
C ARG A 160 8.52 21.83 1.62
N LYS A 161 9.76 21.31 1.65
CA LYS A 161 10.87 21.96 2.38
C LYS A 161 11.15 23.38 1.88
N GLU A 162 11.11 23.58 0.57
CA GLU A 162 11.28 24.91 -0.05
C GLU A 162 10.16 25.87 0.36
N VAL A 163 8.90 25.41 0.34
CA VAL A 163 7.75 26.22 0.78
C VAL A 163 7.82 26.57 2.27
N LEU A 164 8.28 25.65 3.12
CA LEU A 164 8.50 25.96 4.54
C LEU A 164 9.62 27.00 4.70
N ALA A 165 10.74 26.85 4.00
CA ALA A 165 11.87 27.78 4.06
C ALA A 165 11.46 29.20 3.60
N SER A 166 10.67 29.33 2.53
CA SER A 166 10.20 30.63 2.05
C SER A 166 9.27 31.34 3.04
N LYS A 167 8.43 30.59 3.77
CA LYS A 167 7.54 31.15 4.80
C LYS A 167 8.30 31.61 6.05
N SER A 168 9.41 30.95 6.38
CA SER A 168 10.26 31.35 7.51
C SER A 168 11.09 32.61 7.25
N LEU A 169 11.28 32.99 5.98
CA LEU A 169 12.11 34.13 5.57
C LEU A 169 11.34 35.46 5.44
N THR A 170 10.01 35.48 5.60
CA THR A 170 9.27 36.75 5.66
C THR A 170 9.38 37.34 7.07
N PRO A 171 10.10 38.47 7.29
CA PRO A 171 10.16 39.08 8.59
C PRO A 171 8.75 39.58 8.95
N HIS A 172 8.29 39.23 10.15
CA HIS A 172 7.12 39.82 10.76
C HIS A 172 7.42 41.32 10.91
N ASN A 173 6.91 42.14 9.99
CA ASN A 173 6.94 43.58 10.13
C ASN A 173 6.01 43.89 11.31
N ASN A 174 6.58 44.02 12.50
CA ASN A 174 5.93 44.64 13.64
C ASN A 174 5.74 46.12 13.29
N ASP A 175 4.64 46.44 12.63
CA ASP A 175 4.15 47.80 12.58
C ASP A 175 3.48 48.11 13.92
N ILE A 176 4.09 49.10 14.59
CA ILE A 176 3.76 49.74 15.86
C ILE A 176 2.38 50.42 15.80
#